data_AF-A0A953B1K1-F1
#
_entry.id   AF-A0A953B1K1-F1
#
_cell.length_a   1.000
_cell.length_b   1.000
_cell.length_c   1.000
_cell.angle_alpha   90.00
_cell.angle_beta   90.00
_cell.angle_gamma   90.00
#
_symmetry.space_group_name_H-M   'P 1'
#
loop_
_entity.id
_entity.type
_entity.pdbx_description
1 polymer ?
#
loop_
_entity_poly.entity_id
_entity_poly.type
_entity_poly.pdbx_seq_one_letter_code
_entity_poly.pdbx_strand_id
1 'polypeptide(L)'
;MHRLLAAAAVATACLAAGAARAGFDAGLAAWESYDYVTAYREFLPAAERGDRAAQAYLGRMYYYGYAVPQDYEKAFEWFSKSARQGYADAESYLGDLYYYGRGVPQSFEGAARWYRRAAEHGDDYGKLSLGILYVNGEGVEQDYGRALELFRELAEKGNSDAQRQLGLAYENGQGVAKSYKEAIAWYRKAADQNDPYAFEELARLYETGTGVRHDLLQAYAWWSLAAAKLPPGPERDHAVGKRDELGGQLTAARLIEAQRLALAWKPGTEMARSGPGSGRAEGTVNDAGARLGALEPKRQVESSGSGVIVTAAGDVLTAHHVVEDCAELHVSRPGRRAETARLTAQDPANDLALLRLPAGSDVFASFRGGRGIRLGDGVMLAGYPLVGILSEEAGVTTGIVSALAGEGDDSRFLQITAPVQSGDSGGPLVDMAGRLVGVVTSKLDAMAVAAATGDVPQNVNFAVKQGIIEGFLESHGIEPARDTAGGALDTAELAERIRRFTVLVECWN
;
A
#
# COMPACT_ATOMS: atom_id res chain seq x y z
N MET A 1 45.67 4.62 -50.53
CA MET A 1 44.20 4.43 -50.52
C MET A 1 43.71 3.48 -49.43
N HIS A 2 44.31 2.31 -49.19
CA HIS A 2 43.82 1.36 -48.16
C HIS A 2 43.82 1.89 -46.71
N ARG A 3 44.80 2.72 -46.30
CA ARG A 3 44.82 3.30 -44.94
C ARG A 3 43.74 4.36 -44.68
N LEU A 4 43.29 5.08 -45.71
CA LEU A 4 42.22 6.09 -45.60
C LEU A 4 40.83 5.45 -45.53
N LEU A 5 40.61 4.35 -46.27
CA LEU A 5 39.37 3.58 -46.21
C LEU A 5 39.20 2.86 -44.86
N ALA A 6 40.28 2.33 -44.28
CA ALA A 6 40.23 1.72 -42.95
C ALA A 6 39.94 2.74 -41.83
N ALA A 7 40.53 3.94 -41.90
CA ALA A 7 40.28 4.99 -40.91
C ALA A 7 38.84 5.53 -40.97
N ALA A 8 38.28 5.70 -42.18
CA ALA A 8 36.89 6.12 -42.36
C ALA A 8 35.89 5.05 -41.88
N ALA A 9 36.18 3.77 -42.10
CA ALA A 9 35.35 2.67 -41.61
C ALA A 9 35.34 2.59 -40.07
N VAL A 10 36.50 2.78 -39.43
CA VAL A 10 36.60 2.80 -37.95
C VAL A 10 35.88 4.02 -37.37
N ALA A 11 36.03 5.21 -37.96
CA ALA A 11 35.34 6.41 -37.50
C ALA A 11 33.81 6.30 -37.64
N THR A 12 33.32 5.69 -38.73
CA THR A 12 31.89 5.46 -38.97
C THR A 12 31.33 4.41 -37.99
N ALA A 13 32.10 3.35 -37.69
CA ALA A 13 31.74 2.35 -36.68
C ALA A 13 31.69 2.94 -35.27
N CYS A 14 32.64 3.83 -34.91
CA CYS A 14 32.63 4.53 -33.62
C CYS A 14 31.43 5.49 -33.47
N LEU A 15 31.06 6.22 -34.53
CA LEU A 15 29.88 7.10 -34.52
C LEU A 15 28.57 6.31 -34.40
N ALA A 16 28.46 5.18 -35.12
CA ALA A 16 27.29 4.30 -35.02
C ALA A 16 27.17 3.64 -33.64
N ALA A 17 28.29 3.22 -33.04
CA ALA A 17 28.31 2.69 -31.67
C ALA A 17 27.94 3.76 -30.63
N GLY A 18 28.38 5.01 -30.81
CA GLY A 18 28.02 6.14 -29.96
C GLY A 18 26.53 6.48 -30.01
N ALA A 19 25.94 6.51 -31.20
CA ALA A 19 24.50 6.76 -31.38
C ALA A 19 23.63 5.61 -30.84
N ALA A 20 24.06 4.35 -31.02
CA ALA A 20 23.33 3.19 -30.49
C ALA A 20 23.31 3.17 -28.96
N ARG A 21 24.42 3.56 -28.31
CA ARG A 21 24.50 3.67 -26.84
C ARG A 21 23.67 4.84 -26.30
N ALA A 22 23.65 5.98 -26.99
CA ALA A 22 22.81 7.11 -26.62
C ALA A 22 21.31 6.79 -26.65
N GLY A 23 20.86 5.99 -27.63
CA GLY A 23 19.47 5.52 -27.70
C GLY A 23 19.12 4.56 -26.54
N PHE A 24 20.01 3.63 -26.20
CA PHE A 24 19.80 2.74 -25.05
C PHE A 24 19.71 3.50 -23.72
N ASP A 25 20.61 4.46 -23.49
CA ASP A 25 20.61 5.28 -22.27
C ASP A 25 19.31 6.10 -22.14
N ALA A 26 18.80 6.64 -23.26
CA ALA A 26 17.51 7.32 -23.30
C ALA A 26 16.34 6.36 -23.00
N GLY A 27 16.39 5.13 -23.50
CA GLY A 27 15.42 4.08 -23.19
C GLY A 27 15.42 3.69 -21.71
N LEU A 28 16.61 3.61 -21.09
CA LEU A 28 16.75 3.31 -19.67
C LEU A 28 16.19 4.43 -18.79
N ALA A 29 16.49 5.69 -19.12
CA ALA A 29 15.93 6.84 -18.41
C ALA A 29 14.39 6.88 -18.49
N ALA A 30 13.84 6.56 -19.68
CA ALA A 30 12.39 6.46 -19.85
C ALA A 30 11.77 5.29 -19.06
N TRP A 31 12.46 4.15 -18.98
CA TRP A 31 12.04 3.01 -18.15
C TRP A 31 11.99 3.38 -16.66
N GLU A 32 13.02 4.04 -16.16
CA GLU A 32 13.11 4.51 -14.77
C GLU A 32 12.05 5.57 -14.43
N SER A 33 11.60 6.36 -15.42
CA SER A 33 10.52 7.32 -15.26
C SER A 33 9.13 6.78 -15.58
N TYR A 34 8.99 5.45 -15.74
CA TYR A 34 7.73 4.78 -16.10
C TYR A 34 7.11 5.20 -17.45
N ASP A 35 7.88 5.84 -18.33
CA ASP A 35 7.49 6.13 -19.72
C ASP A 35 7.82 4.92 -20.60
N TYR A 36 7.02 3.87 -20.43
CA TYR A 36 7.24 2.60 -21.11
C TYR A 36 7.07 2.68 -22.63
N VAL A 37 6.32 3.66 -23.14
CA VAL A 37 6.12 3.86 -24.59
C VAL A 37 7.41 4.39 -25.21
N THR A 38 8.02 5.41 -24.59
CA THR A 38 9.33 5.90 -25.04
C THR A 38 10.40 4.83 -24.86
N ALA A 39 10.42 4.13 -23.71
CA ALA A 39 11.38 3.05 -23.46
C ALA A 39 11.28 1.95 -24.54
N TYR A 40 10.06 1.53 -24.91
CA TYR A 40 9.85 0.55 -25.98
C TYR A 40 10.41 1.04 -27.32
N ARG A 41 10.13 2.30 -27.68
CA ARG A 41 10.61 2.91 -28.94
C ARG A 41 12.14 2.93 -29.01
N GLU A 42 12.81 3.21 -27.90
CA GLU A 42 14.27 3.29 -27.84
C GLU A 42 14.92 1.89 -27.76
N PHE A 43 14.33 0.95 -27.00
CA PHE A 43 14.87 -0.40 -26.87
C PHE A 43 14.70 -1.25 -28.13
N LEU A 44 13.59 -1.10 -28.88
CA LEU A 44 13.29 -1.97 -30.02
C LEU A 44 14.41 -1.99 -31.07
N PRO A 45 14.88 -0.85 -31.61
CA PRO A 45 15.97 -0.86 -32.59
C PRO A 45 17.29 -1.41 -32.03
N ALA A 46 17.56 -1.21 -30.73
CA ALA A 46 18.77 -1.74 -30.09
C ALA A 46 18.69 -3.26 -29.94
N ALA A 47 17.54 -3.78 -29.52
CA ALA A 47 17.30 -5.21 -29.37
C ALA A 47 17.35 -5.97 -30.72
N GLU A 48 16.80 -5.37 -31.78
CA GLU A 48 16.88 -5.88 -33.15
C GLU A 48 18.32 -5.95 -33.68
N ARG A 49 19.18 -5.03 -33.24
CA ARG A 49 20.62 -5.04 -33.53
C ARG A 49 21.43 -6.00 -32.65
N GLY A 50 20.78 -6.70 -31.73
CA GLY A 50 21.43 -7.72 -30.90
C GLY A 50 21.83 -7.25 -29.51
N ASP A 51 21.49 -6.04 -29.08
CA ASP A 51 21.85 -5.58 -27.72
C ASP A 51 21.15 -6.44 -26.65
N ARG A 52 21.92 -7.16 -25.85
CA ARG A 52 21.40 -8.12 -24.88
C ARG A 52 20.54 -7.47 -23.79
N ALA A 53 20.88 -6.25 -23.35
CA ALA A 53 20.13 -5.57 -22.30
C ALA A 53 18.79 -5.07 -22.85
N ALA A 54 18.79 -4.46 -24.04
CA ALA A 54 17.56 -4.04 -24.72
C ALA A 54 16.65 -5.25 -25.02
N GLN A 55 17.20 -6.40 -25.40
CA GLN A 55 16.44 -7.64 -25.56
C GLN A 55 15.80 -8.09 -24.24
N ALA A 56 16.51 -7.99 -23.11
CA ALA A 56 15.94 -8.30 -21.80
C ALA A 56 14.82 -7.34 -21.42
N TYR A 57 15.00 -6.03 -21.65
CA TYR A 57 13.95 -5.03 -21.39
C TYR A 57 12.71 -5.23 -22.27
N LEU A 58 12.87 -5.53 -23.56
CA LEU A 58 11.72 -5.92 -24.40
C LEU A 58 11.04 -7.19 -23.88
N GLY A 59 11.81 -8.18 -23.43
CA GLY A 59 11.27 -9.37 -22.78
C GLY A 59 10.39 -9.01 -21.59
N ARG A 60 10.87 -8.14 -20.69
CA ARG A 60 10.11 -7.63 -19.53
C ARG A 60 8.86 -6.86 -19.96
N MET A 61 8.94 -6.02 -21.00
CA MET A 61 7.79 -5.28 -21.52
C MET A 61 6.66 -6.21 -21.98
N TYR A 62 6.99 -7.27 -22.73
CA TYR A 62 6.01 -8.29 -23.12
C TYR A 62 5.55 -9.15 -21.95
N TYR A 63 6.42 -9.43 -20.97
CA TYR A 63 6.07 -10.21 -19.79
C TYR A 63 5.04 -9.52 -18.91
N TYR A 64 5.19 -8.21 -18.65
CA TYR A 64 4.29 -7.45 -17.78
C TYR A 64 3.20 -6.66 -18.54
N GLY A 65 3.27 -6.58 -19.87
CA GLY A 65 2.36 -5.78 -20.68
C GLY A 65 2.62 -4.27 -20.58
N TYR A 66 3.88 -3.87 -20.44
CA TYR A 66 4.26 -2.46 -20.39
C TYR A 66 4.37 -1.89 -21.81
N ALA A 67 3.54 -0.89 -22.13
CA ALA A 67 3.38 -0.26 -23.45
C ALA A 67 2.93 -1.16 -24.62
N VAL A 68 3.05 -2.48 -24.48
CA VAL A 68 2.57 -3.49 -25.43
C VAL A 68 1.64 -4.47 -24.72
N PRO A 69 0.71 -5.14 -25.42
CA PRO A 69 -0.08 -6.22 -24.84
C PRO A 69 0.83 -7.32 -24.27
N GLN A 70 0.46 -7.86 -23.10
CA GLN A 70 1.18 -8.97 -22.49
C GLN A 70 1.20 -10.18 -23.44
N ASP A 71 2.39 -10.74 -23.65
CA ASP A 71 2.65 -11.81 -24.60
C ASP A 71 3.85 -12.63 -24.13
N TYR A 72 3.57 -13.72 -23.42
CA TYR A 72 4.62 -14.56 -22.85
C TYR A 72 5.44 -15.31 -23.90
N GLU A 73 4.89 -15.58 -25.08
CA GLU A 73 5.63 -16.22 -26.18
C GLU A 73 6.69 -15.25 -26.74
N LYS A 74 6.32 -13.98 -26.97
CA LYS A 74 7.29 -12.95 -27.36
C LYS A 74 8.29 -12.64 -26.25
N ALA A 75 7.85 -12.64 -24.99
CA ALA A 75 8.75 -12.50 -23.86
C ALA A 75 9.81 -13.63 -23.87
N PHE A 76 9.36 -14.89 -24.05
CA PHE A 76 10.24 -16.05 -24.19
C PHE A 76 11.25 -15.88 -25.33
N GLU A 77 10.82 -15.42 -26.51
CA GLU A 77 11.72 -15.18 -27.65
C GLU A 77 12.81 -14.14 -27.34
N TRP A 78 12.43 -12.99 -26.77
CA TRP A 78 13.35 -11.92 -26.45
C TRP A 78 14.31 -12.27 -25.32
N PHE A 79 13.80 -12.87 -24.24
CA PHE A 79 14.65 -13.39 -23.17
C PHE A 79 15.59 -14.48 -23.69
N SER A 80 15.13 -15.39 -24.56
CA SER A 80 15.98 -16.43 -25.17
C SER A 80 17.10 -15.85 -26.04
N LYS A 81 16.89 -14.72 -26.72
CA LYS A 81 17.95 -14.01 -27.45
C LYS A 81 18.97 -13.41 -26.47
N SER A 82 18.50 -12.74 -25.42
CA SER A 82 19.35 -12.10 -24.41
C SER A 82 20.16 -13.12 -23.58
N ALA A 83 19.50 -14.17 -23.09
CA ALA A 83 20.11 -15.24 -22.29
C ALA A 83 21.16 -16.05 -23.07
N ARG A 84 21.01 -16.21 -24.39
CA ARG A 84 22.07 -16.81 -25.22
C ARG A 84 23.38 -16.00 -25.21
N GLN A 85 23.31 -14.72 -24.85
CA GLN A 85 24.45 -13.82 -24.68
C GLN A 85 24.93 -13.71 -23.22
N GLY A 86 24.42 -14.58 -22.33
CA GLY A 86 24.82 -14.61 -20.92
C GLY A 86 24.34 -13.41 -20.12
N TYR A 87 23.15 -12.87 -20.45
CA TYR A 87 22.54 -11.81 -19.64
C TYR A 87 21.73 -12.44 -18.50
N ALA A 88 22.27 -12.37 -17.29
CA ALA A 88 21.79 -13.14 -16.13
C ALA A 88 20.31 -12.86 -15.79
N ASP A 89 19.91 -11.60 -15.89
CA ASP A 89 18.52 -11.18 -15.66
C ASP A 89 17.52 -11.86 -16.62
N ALA A 90 17.87 -11.95 -17.92
CA ALA A 90 17.03 -12.67 -18.89
C ALA A 90 17.01 -14.18 -18.65
N GLU A 91 18.11 -14.76 -18.13
CA GLU A 91 18.17 -16.16 -17.73
C GLU A 91 17.21 -16.41 -16.57
N SER A 92 17.15 -15.52 -15.58
CA SER A 92 16.18 -15.59 -14.48
C SER A 92 14.73 -15.53 -14.96
N TYR A 93 14.39 -14.61 -15.87
CA TYR A 93 13.04 -14.54 -16.44
C TYR A 93 12.67 -15.76 -17.30
N LEU A 94 13.63 -16.40 -17.99
CA LEU A 94 13.37 -17.70 -18.62
C LEU A 94 13.07 -18.77 -17.56
N GLY A 95 13.77 -18.72 -16.44
CA GLY A 95 13.46 -19.53 -15.26
C GLY A 95 12.00 -19.38 -14.84
N ASP A 96 11.52 -18.14 -14.68
CA ASP A 96 10.12 -17.85 -14.33
C ASP A 96 9.13 -18.39 -15.37
N LEU A 97 9.39 -18.18 -16.66
CA LEU A 97 8.52 -18.65 -17.74
C LEU A 97 8.35 -20.17 -17.69
N TYR A 98 9.42 -20.92 -17.45
CA TYR A 98 9.34 -22.36 -17.26
C TYR A 98 8.71 -22.77 -15.93
N TYR A 99 8.99 -22.04 -14.83
CA TYR A 99 8.46 -22.35 -13.50
C TYR A 99 6.94 -22.22 -13.45
N TYR A 100 6.40 -21.15 -14.06
CA TYR A 100 4.96 -20.88 -14.08
C TYR A 100 4.25 -21.43 -15.33
N GLY A 101 4.97 -21.97 -16.31
CA GLY A 101 4.40 -22.44 -17.58
C GLY A 101 3.78 -21.31 -18.40
N ARG A 102 4.40 -20.12 -18.39
CA ARG A 102 3.91 -18.91 -19.09
C ARG A 102 4.56 -18.86 -20.47
N GLY A 103 3.77 -18.94 -21.54
CA GLY A 103 4.27 -18.93 -22.93
C GLY A 103 5.07 -20.17 -23.35
N VAL A 104 5.36 -21.08 -22.41
CA VAL A 104 6.00 -22.38 -22.62
C VAL A 104 5.39 -23.40 -21.66
N PRO A 105 5.42 -24.72 -21.98
CA PRO A 105 4.99 -25.74 -21.04
C PRO A 105 5.79 -25.66 -19.73
N GLN A 106 5.09 -25.81 -18.60
CA GLN A 106 5.72 -25.79 -17.28
C GLN A 106 6.79 -26.88 -17.17
N SER A 107 7.97 -26.50 -16.66
CA SER A 107 9.06 -27.43 -16.42
C SER A 107 9.95 -26.92 -15.28
N PHE A 108 9.83 -27.52 -14.10
CA PHE A 108 10.70 -27.20 -12.98
C PHE A 108 12.17 -27.52 -13.28
N GLU A 109 12.47 -28.59 -14.03
CA GLU A 109 13.83 -28.87 -14.48
C GLU A 109 14.35 -27.78 -15.44
N GLY A 110 13.48 -27.28 -16.33
CA GLY A 110 13.76 -26.14 -17.19
C GLY A 110 14.09 -24.89 -16.38
N ALA A 111 13.25 -24.58 -15.39
CA ALA A 111 13.45 -23.47 -14.48
C ALA A 111 14.78 -23.59 -13.72
N ALA A 112 15.05 -24.76 -13.13
CA ALA A 112 16.29 -25.04 -12.40
C ALA A 112 17.54 -24.85 -13.26
N ARG A 113 17.51 -25.25 -14.53
CA ARG A 113 18.63 -25.02 -15.46
C ARG A 113 18.88 -23.54 -15.69
N TRP A 114 17.83 -22.75 -15.89
CA TRP A 114 17.96 -21.32 -16.15
C TRP A 114 18.33 -20.51 -14.92
N TYR A 115 17.71 -20.77 -13.77
CA TYR A 115 18.10 -20.13 -12.50
C TYR A 115 19.54 -20.47 -12.09
N ARG A 116 20.00 -21.70 -12.31
CA ARG A 116 21.41 -22.05 -12.07
C ARG A 116 22.35 -21.23 -12.93
N ARG A 117 22.04 -21.08 -14.22
CA ARG A 117 22.85 -20.29 -15.14
C ARG A 117 22.86 -18.80 -14.74
N ALA A 118 21.71 -18.25 -14.36
CA ALA A 118 21.61 -16.89 -13.84
C ALA A 118 22.46 -16.71 -12.57
N ALA A 119 22.39 -17.66 -11.63
CA ALA A 119 23.19 -17.66 -10.41
C ALA A 119 24.71 -17.76 -10.68
N GLU A 120 25.13 -18.57 -11.66
CA GLU A 120 26.52 -18.67 -12.13
C GLU A 120 27.03 -17.34 -12.73
N HIS A 121 26.13 -16.56 -13.33
CA HIS A 121 26.40 -15.20 -13.81
C HIS A 121 26.17 -14.11 -12.75
N GLY A 122 25.95 -14.48 -11.49
CA GLY A 122 25.86 -13.56 -10.36
C GLY A 122 24.49 -12.91 -10.16
N ASP A 123 23.42 -13.44 -10.75
CA ASP A 123 22.07 -12.96 -10.50
C ASP A 123 21.54 -13.47 -9.15
N ASP A 124 21.33 -12.54 -8.22
CA ASP A 124 20.88 -12.85 -6.87
C ASP A 124 19.44 -13.40 -6.85
N TYR A 125 18.57 -12.98 -7.78
CA TYR A 125 17.21 -13.50 -7.91
C TYR A 125 17.21 -14.96 -8.39
N GLY A 126 17.96 -15.28 -9.44
CA GLY A 126 18.13 -16.64 -9.93
C GLY A 126 18.77 -17.54 -8.86
N LYS A 127 19.70 -17.01 -8.08
CA LYS A 127 20.29 -17.71 -6.92
C LYS A 127 19.24 -18.02 -5.84
N LEU A 128 18.42 -17.04 -5.47
CA LEU A 128 17.33 -17.21 -4.51
C LEU A 128 16.32 -18.26 -5.00
N SER A 129 15.87 -18.15 -6.24
CA SER A 129 14.92 -19.07 -6.87
C SER A 129 15.47 -20.49 -6.96
N LEU A 130 16.75 -20.68 -7.29
CA LEU A 130 17.39 -21.99 -7.24
C LEU A 130 17.42 -22.56 -5.82
N GLY A 131 17.68 -21.73 -4.81
CA GLY A 131 17.60 -22.13 -3.40
C GLY A 131 16.21 -22.64 -3.03
N ILE A 132 15.15 -21.94 -3.46
CA ILE A 132 13.75 -22.36 -3.25
C ILE A 132 13.46 -23.70 -3.94
N LEU A 133 13.96 -23.92 -5.16
CA LEU A 133 13.81 -25.22 -5.84
C LEU A 133 14.48 -26.35 -5.05
N TYR A 134 15.65 -26.11 -4.46
CA TYR A 134 16.31 -27.09 -3.58
C TYR A 134 15.52 -27.36 -2.30
N VAL A 135 14.86 -26.36 -1.70
CA VAL A 135 13.97 -26.55 -0.55
C VAL A 135 12.77 -27.43 -0.93
N ASN A 136 12.18 -27.20 -2.11
CA ASN A 136 10.96 -27.88 -2.53
C ASN A 136 11.20 -29.23 -3.23
N GLY A 137 12.41 -29.48 -3.74
CA GLY A 137 12.69 -30.63 -4.61
C GLY A 137 12.04 -30.50 -5.99
N GLU A 138 11.80 -29.28 -6.46
CA GLU A 138 11.12 -28.99 -7.72
C GLU A 138 12.15 -28.93 -8.86
N GLY A 139 12.17 -29.96 -9.72
CA GLY A 139 13.08 -30.02 -10.87
C GLY A 139 14.57 -30.23 -10.51
N VAL A 140 14.85 -30.40 -9.22
CA VAL A 140 16.13 -30.80 -8.63
C VAL A 140 15.85 -31.75 -7.47
N GLU A 141 16.83 -32.56 -7.08
CA GLU A 141 16.73 -33.32 -5.83
C GLU A 141 16.65 -32.35 -4.64
N GLN A 142 15.73 -32.60 -3.72
CA GLN A 142 15.56 -31.79 -2.51
C GLN A 142 16.86 -31.80 -1.69
N ASP A 143 17.39 -30.61 -1.39
CA ASP A 143 18.66 -30.46 -0.69
C ASP A 143 18.69 -29.16 0.12
N TYR A 144 18.28 -29.26 1.38
CA TYR A 144 18.30 -28.12 2.29
C TYR A 144 19.72 -27.58 2.53
N GLY A 145 20.76 -28.40 2.44
CA GLY A 145 22.14 -27.97 2.63
C GLY A 145 22.56 -26.97 1.54
N ARG A 146 22.35 -27.35 0.27
CA ARG A 146 22.59 -26.47 -0.88
C ARG A 146 21.72 -25.22 -0.84
N ALA A 147 20.43 -25.34 -0.49
CA ALA A 147 19.56 -24.18 -0.36
C ALA A 147 20.11 -23.16 0.66
N LEU A 148 20.51 -23.65 1.84
CA LEU A 148 21.02 -22.82 2.92
C LEU A 148 22.35 -22.13 2.59
N GLU A 149 23.23 -22.77 1.81
CA GLU A 149 24.46 -22.13 1.32
C GLU A 149 24.13 -20.91 0.47
N LEU A 150 23.21 -21.05 -0.49
CA LEU A 150 22.76 -19.95 -1.35
C LEU A 150 22.08 -18.83 -0.54
N PHE A 151 21.19 -19.19 0.39
CA PHE A 151 20.49 -18.20 1.23
C PHE A 151 21.45 -17.47 2.17
N ARG A 152 22.45 -18.14 2.76
CA ARG A 152 23.46 -17.47 3.61
C ARG A 152 24.25 -16.43 2.84
N GLU A 153 24.72 -16.78 1.65
CA GLU A 153 25.47 -15.83 0.81
C GLU A 153 24.65 -14.57 0.50
N LEU A 154 23.37 -14.74 0.14
CA LEU A 154 22.47 -13.62 -0.16
C LEU A 154 22.11 -12.82 1.09
N ALA A 155 21.85 -13.49 2.21
CA ALA A 155 21.48 -12.86 3.47
C ALA A 155 22.62 -11.99 4.04
N GLU A 156 23.87 -12.41 3.86
CA GLU A 156 25.07 -11.65 4.22
C GLU A 156 25.24 -10.37 3.38
N LYS A 157 24.75 -10.37 2.14
CA LYS A 157 24.65 -9.16 1.29
C LYS A 157 23.43 -8.28 1.62
N GLY A 158 22.63 -8.67 2.61
CA GLY A 158 21.44 -7.94 3.01
C GLY A 158 20.17 -8.31 2.25
N ASN A 159 20.12 -9.39 1.47
CA ASN A 159 18.86 -9.78 0.82
C ASN A 159 17.82 -10.23 1.85
N SER A 160 16.68 -9.51 1.95
CA SER A 160 15.66 -9.77 2.98
C SER A 160 14.92 -11.09 2.77
N ASP A 161 14.63 -11.46 1.52
CA ASP A 161 14.01 -12.76 1.19
C ASP A 161 14.89 -13.92 1.64
N ALA A 162 16.19 -13.86 1.38
CA ALA A 162 17.14 -14.88 1.82
C ALA A 162 17.23 -14.95 3.35
N GLN A 163 17.21 -13.80 4.04
CA GLN A 163 17.12 -13.75 5.50
C GLN A 163 15.83 -14.42 5.99
N ARG A 164 14.69 -14.14 5.37
CA ARG A 164 13.41 -14.80 5.68
C ARG A 164 13.47 -16.31 5.43
N GLN A 165 14.06 -16.76 4.33
CA GLN A 165 14.24 -18.19 4.05
C GLN A 165 15.14 -18.89 5.09
N LEU A 166 16.20 -18.23 5.57
CA LEU A 166 16.99 -18.73 6.71
C LEU A 166 16.14 -18.83 7.97
N GLY A 167 15.29 -17.83 8.22
CA GLY A 167 14.34 -17.87 9.32
C GLY A 167 13.44 -19.09 9.28
N LEU A 168 12.81 -19.35 8.12
CA LEU A 168 11.96 -20.52 7.88
C LEU A 168 12.71 -21.84 8.07
N ALA A 169 13.95 -21.91 7.60
CA ALA A 169 14.75 -23.12 7.77
C ALA A 169 15.06 -23.43 9.23
N TYR A 170 15.40 -22.42 10.05
CA TYR A 170 15.56 -22.58 11.49
C TYR A 170 14.24 -22.88 12.20
N GLU A 171 13.13 -22.30 11.76
CA GLU A 171 11.83 -22.56 12.34
C GLU A 171 11.38 -24.01 12.14
N ASN A 172 11.62 -24.55 10.94
CA ASN A 172 11.18 -25.87 10.53
C ASN A 172 12.23 -26.96 10.77
N GLY A 173 13.48 -26.60 11.09
CA GLY A 173 14.59 -27.55 11.21
C GLY A 173 15.02 -28.14 9.86
N GLN A 174 14.89 -27.38 8.78
CA GLN A 174 15.21 -27.81 7.42
C GLN A 174 16.69 -27.60 7.13
N GLY A 175 17.48 -28.68 7.14
CA GLY A 175 18.94 -28.62 6.91
C GLY A 175 19.75 -28.00 8.06
N VAL A 176 19.09 -27.53 9.12
CA VAL A 176 19.67 -26.99 10.36
C VAL A 176 18.89 -27.48 11.56
N ALA A 177 19.50 -27.44 12.75
CA ALA A 177 18.79 -27.72 13.99
C ALA A 177 17.69 -26.67 14.20
N LYS A 178 16.47 -27.15 14.48
CA LYS A 178 15.31 -26.29 14.74
C LYS A 178 15.58 -25.32 15.90
N SER A 179 15.43 -24.03 15.66
CA SER A 179 15.67 -22.96 16.64
C SER A 179 14.80 -21.74 16.34
N TYR A 180 13.74 -21.55 17.12
CA TYR A 180 12.91 -20.35 16.98
C TYR A 180 13.66 -19.07 17.31
N LYS A 181 14.65 -19.12 18.22
CA LYS A 181 15.49 -17.96 18.54
C LYS A 181 16.25 -17.48 17.31
N GLU A 182 16.86 -18.39 16.55
CA GLU A 182 17.55 -18.05 15.31
C GLU A 182 16.55 -17.62 14.24
N ALA A 183 15.40 -18.30 14.12
CA ALA A 183 14.35 -17.92 13.19
C ALA A 183 13.91 -16.46 13.37
N ILE A 184 13.58 -16.07 14.61
CA ILE A 184 13.19 -14.70 14.96
C ILE A 184 14.32 -13.72 14.69
N ALA A 185 15.57 -14.08 14.96
CA ALA A 185 16.72 -13.19 14.68
C ALA A 185 16.84 -12.91 13.17
N TRP A 186 16.63 -13.92 12.32
CA TRP A 186 16.63 -13.75 10.87
C TRP A 186 15.41 -12.99 10.36
N TYR A 187 14.20 -13.31 10.85
CA TYR A 187 12.99 -12.55 10.51
C TYR A 187 13.12 -11.08 10.92
N ARG A 188 13.71 -10.77 12.08
CA ARG A 188 13.96 -9.38 12.50
C ARG A 188 14.90 -8.65 11.53
N LYS A 189 15.97 -9.30 11.05
CA LYS A 189 16.86 -8.68 10.04
C LYS A 189 16.12 -8.36 8.74
N ALA A 190 15.23 -9.24 8.28
CA ALA A 190 14.41 -8.99 7.09
C ALA A 190 13.37 -7.89 7.37
N ALA A 191 12.72 -7.92 8.53
CA ALA A 191 11.78 -6.91 9.00
C ALA A 191 12.42 -5.52 9.10
N ASP A 192 13.68 -5.41 9.54
CA ASP A 192 14.45 -4.16 9.57
C ASP A 192 14.65 -3.56 8.17
N GLN A 193 14.47 -4.34 7.11
CA GLN A 193 14.47 -3.88 5.72
C GLN A 193 13.08 -3.59 5.18
N ASN A 194 12.06 -3.57 6.06
CA ASN A 194 10.65 -3.45 5.75
C ASN A 194 10.09 -4.59 4.88
N ASP A 195 10.64 -5.81 4.99
CA ASP A 195 10.09 -6.98 4.33
C ASP A 195 8.70 -7.32 4.93
N PRO A 196 7.60 -7.19 4.15
CA PRO A 196 6.26 -7.44 4.67
C PRO A 196 6.06 -8.89 5.11
N TYR A 197 6.63 -9.85 4.39
CA TYR A 197 6.47 -11.27 4.71
C TYR A 197 7.23 -11.63 5.98
N ALA A 198 8.35 -10.96 6.26
CA ALA A 198 9.03 -11.11 7.56
C ALA A 198 8.18 -10.57 8.73
N PHE A 199 7.41 -9.50 8.50
CA PHE A 199 6.44 -9.04 9.49
C PHE A 199 5.34 -10.08 9.72
N GLU A 200 4.81 -10.72 8.67
CA GLU A 200 3.81 -11.80 8.81
C GLU A 200 4.35 -12.98 9.62
N GLU A 201 5.60 -13.41 9.37
CA GLU A 201 6.20 -14.50 10.13
C GLU A 201 6.36 -14.14 11.61
N LEU A 202 6.84 -12.94 11.92
CA LEU A 202 6.91 -12.46 13.31
C LEU A 202 5.53 -12.39 13.96
N ALA A 203 4.53 -11.90 13.23
CA ALA A 203 3.16 -11.80 13.70
C ALA A 203 2.61 -13.17 14.09
N ARG A 204 2.75 -14.17 13.22
CA ARG A 204 2.32 -15.55 13.47
C ARG A 204 3.03 -16.18 14.66
N LEU A 205 4.33 -15.94 14.85
CA LEU A 205 5.06 -16.46 16.02
C LEU A 205 4.50 -15.89 17.34
N TYR A 206 4.21 -14.59 17.40
CA TYR A 206 3.60 -13.98 18.59
C TYR A 206 2.13 -14.37 18.77
N GLU A 207 1.37 -14.54 17.67
CA GLU A 207 -0.02 -14.98 17.67
C GLU A 207 -0.16 -16.40 18.19
N THR A 208 0.78 -17.29 17.87
CA THR A 208 0.74 -18.69 18.30
C THR A 208 1.52 -18.95 19.59
N GLY A 209 2.36 -18.01 20.03
CA GLY A 209 3.32 -18.23 21.11
C GLY A 209 4.41 -19.24 20.76
N THR A 210 4.75 -19.35 19.48
CA THR A 210 5.73 -20.31 18.99
C THR A 210 7.14 -19.73 19.13
N GLY A 211 7.92 -20.25 20.07
CA GLY A 211 9.29 -19.78 20.32
C GLY A 211 9.41 -18.42 21.02
N VAL A 212 8.28 -17.73 21.22
CA VAL A 212 8.11 -16.52 22.03
C VAL A 212 6.93 -16.72 22.97
N ARG A 213 6.79 -15.82 23.96
CA ARG A 213 5.54 -15.77 24.72
C ARG A 213 4.41 -15.30 23.79
N HIS A 214 3.28 -16.01 23.83
CA HIS A 214 2.05 -15.60 23.15
C HIS A 214 1.68 -14.15 23.51
N ASP A 215 1.52 -13.29 22.51
CA ASP A 215 1.33 -11.85 22.67
C ASP A 215 0.51 -11.25 21.52
N LEU A 216 -0.79 -11.10 21.74
CA LEU A 216 -1.72 -10.58 20.74
C LEU A 216 -1.45 -9.11 20.35
N LEU A 217 -0.82 -8.31 21.23
CA LEU A 217 -0.49 -6.92 20.92
C LEU A 217 0.66 -6.84 19.92
N GLN A 218 1.70 -7.67 20.13
CA GLN A 218 2.79 -7.83 19.17
C GLN A 218 2.29 -8.38 17.85
N ALA A 219 1.47 -9.44 17.91
CA ALA A 219 0.90 -10.05 16.70
C ALA A 219 0.10 -9.03 15.88
N TYR A 220 -0.81 -8.29 16.52
CA TYR A 220 -1.56 -7.21 15.87
C TYR A 220 -0.63 -6.15 15.26
N ALA A 221 0.41 -5.75 15.99
CA ALA A 221 1.33 -4.72 15.52
C ALA A 221 2.15 -5.17 14.29
N TRP A 222 2.65 -6.41 14.29
CA TRP A 222 3.36 -6.97 13.14
C TRP A 222 2.45 -7.19 11.93
N TRP A 223 1.23 -7.70 12.13
CA TRP A 223 0.23 -7.80 11.05
C TRP A 223 -0.13 -6.43 10.47
N SER A 224 -0.20 -5.39 11.31
CA SER A 224 -0.43 -4.01 10.86
C SER A 224 0.71 -3.48 9.98
N LEU A 225 1.96 -3.75 10.36
CA LEU A 225 3.13 -3.38 9.56
C LEU A 225 3.18 -4.13 8.23
N ALA A 226 2.84 -5.43 8.21
CA ALA A 226 2.72 -6.21 6.97
C ALA A 226 1.69 -5.59 6.01
N ALA A 227 0.47 -5.36 6.50
CA ALA A 227 -0.62 -4.77 5.72
C ALA A 227 -0.29 -3.37 5.16
N ALA A 228 0.54 -2.60 5.87
CA ALA A 228 0.98 -1.27 5.43
C ALA A 228 2.05 -1.30 4.33
N LYS A 229 2.83 -2.38 4.22
CA LYS A 229 3.91 -2.51 3.23
C LYS A 229 3.52 -3.31 1.99
N LEU A 230 2.52 -4.18 2.10
CA LEU A 230 2.03 -4.95 0.96
C LEU A 230 1.23 -4.07 -0.03
N PRO A 231 1.38 -4.29 -1.35
CA PRO A 231 0.53 -3.64 -2.35
C PRO A 231 -0.91 -4.16 -2.25
N PRO A 232 -1.92 -3.44 -2.79
CA PRO A 232 -3.29 -3.95 -2.87
C PRO A 232 -3.34 -5.33 -3.54
N GLY A 233 -3.99 -6.30 -2.90
CA GLY A 233 -4.07 -7.67 -3.38
C GLY A 233 -4.33 -8.69 -2.26
N PRO A 234 -4.46 -9.98 -2.61
CA PRO A 234 -4.83 -11.04 -1.67
C PRO A 234 -3.92 -11.15 -0.45
N GLU A 235 -2.62 -10.93 -0.62
CA GLU A 235 -1.64 -10.97 0.47
C GLU A 235 -1.90 -9.84 1.48
N ARG A 236 -2.13 -8.62 0.98
CA ARG A 236 -2.49 -7.49 1.85
C ARG A 236 -3.83 -7.72 2.53
N ASP A 237 -4.82 -8.21 1.79
CA ASP A 237 -6.16 -8.48 2.32
C ASP A 237 -6.10 -9.54 3.42
N HIS A 238 -5.25 -10.56 3.27
CA HIS A 238 -4.96 -11.53 4.31
C HIS A 238 -4.34 -10.88 5.55
N ALA A 239 -3.29 -10.07 5.40
CA ALA A 239 -2.66 -9.38 6.52
C ALA A 239 -3.63 -8.43 7.25
N VAL A 240 -4.47 -7.71 6.51
CA VAL A 240 -5.56 -6.87 7.04
C VAL A 240 -6.57 -7.71 7.79
N GLY A 241 -7.03 -8.83 7.21
CA GLY A 241 -7.97 -9.74 7.85
C GLY A 241 -7.44 -10.30 9.16
N LYS A 242 -6.17 -10.74 9.20
CA LYS A 242 -5.50 -11.21 10.41
C LYS A 242 -5.39 -10.11 11.47
N ARG A 243 -5.01 -8.89 11.07
CA ARG A 243 -4.98 -7.73 11.98
C ARG A 243 -6.36 -7.47 12.59
N ASP A 244 -7.40 -7.45 11.77
CA ASP A 244 -8.76 -7.08 12.20
C ASP A 244 -9.40 -8.18 13.06
N GLU A 245 -9.17 -9.46 12.72
CA GLU A 245 -9.54 -10.61 13.55
C GLU A 245 -8.95 -10.50 14.96
N LEU A 246 -7.64 -10.20 15.05
CA LEU A 246 -6.98 -10.02 16.34
C LEU A 246 -7.47 -8.75 17.06
N GLY A 247 -7.74 -7.68 16.32
CA GLY A 247 -8.30 -6.45 16.84
C GLY A 247 -9.64 -6.67 17.55
N GLY A 248 -10.51 -7.52 16.97
CA GLY A 248 -11.79 -7.92 17.58
C GLY A 248 -11.66 -8.74 18.86
N GLN A 249 -10.50 -9.35 19.12
CA GLN A 249 -10.21 -10.09 20.36
C GLN A 249 -9.67 -9.19 21.49
N LEU A 250 -9.26 -7.97 21.16
CA LEU A 250 -8.66 -7.03 22.10
C LEU A 250 -9.70 -6.04 22.65
N THR A 251 -9.60 -5.69 23.93
CA THR A 251 -10.31 -4.52 24.46
C THR A 251 -9.81 -3.24 23.79
N ALA A 252 -10.63 -2.19 23.68
CA ALA A 252 -10.24 -0.90 23.09
C ALA A 252 -8.89 -0.37 23.60
N ALA A 253 -8.66 -0.37 24.92
CA ALA A 253 -7.39 0.10 25.51
C ALA A 253 -6.16 -0.71 25.06
N ARG A 254 -6.32 -2.02 24.87
CA ARG A 254 -5.26 -2.94 24.42
C ARG A 254 -5.03 -2.84 22.91
N LEU A 255 -6.10 -2.60 22.13
CA LEU A 255 -6.03 -2.33 20.70
C LEU A 255 -5.24 -1.04 20.44
N ILE A 256 -5.53 0.05 21.16
CA ILE A 256 -4.79 1.31 21.10
C ILE A 256 -3.31 1.09 21.44
N GLU A 257 -3.00 0.29 22.46
CA GLU A 257 -1.61 -0.07 22.78
C GLU A 257 -0.93 -0.83 21.64
N ALA A 258 -1.60 -1.80 21.02
CA ALA A 258 -1.08 -2.55 19.88
C ALA A 258 -0.82 -1.65 18.67
N GLN A 259 -1.75 -0.74 18.37
CA GLN A 259 -1.59 0.27 17.31
C GLN A 259 -0.36 1.16 17.57
N ARG A 260 -0.14 1.58 18.82
CA ARG A 260 1.06 2.35 19.18
C ARG A 260 2.35 1.58 19.03
N LEU A 261 2.36 0.28 19.33
CA LEU A 261 3.54 -0.55 19.10
C LEU A 261 3.94 -0.56 17.62
N ALA A 262 2.96 -0.70 16.72
CA ALA A 262 3.19 -0.63 15.28
C ALA A 262 3.72 0.74 14.86
N LEU A 263 3.05 1.82 15.30
CA LEU A 263 3.42 3.20 14.95
C LEU A 263 4.79 3.63 15.49
N ALA A 264 5.18 3.12 16.66
CA ALA A 264 6.45 3.47 17.30
C ALA A 264 7.64 2.66 16.75
N TRP A 265 7.39 1.52 16.11
CA TRP A 265 8.43 0.64 15.63
C TRP A 265 9.23 1.29 14.49
N LYS A 266 10.54 1.10 14.53
CA LYS A 266 11.48 1.52 13.48
C LYS A 266 12.43 0.37 13.15
N PRO A 267 12.93 0.29 11.89
CA PRO A 267 14.06 -0.56 11.54
C PRO A 267 15.20 -0.52 12.55
N GLY A 268 15.66 -1.70 12.97
CA GLY A 268 16.76 -1.89 13.91
C GLY A 268 16.38 -1.72 15.38
N THR A 269 15.09 -1.54 15.69
CA THR A 269 14.60 -1.41 17.07
C THR A 269 13.79 -2.62 17.49
N GLU A 270 13.90 -3.00 18.77
CA GLU A 270 12.96 -3.96 19.33
C GLU A 270 11.58 -3.31 19.46
N MET A 271 10.54 -4.03 19.03
CA MET A 271 9.16 -3.68 19.32
C MET A 271 8.92 -3.92 20.81
N ALA A 272 9.31 -2.97 21.65
CA ALA A 272 9.23 -3.08 23.10
C ALA A 272 8.01 -2.33 23.62
N ARG A 273 7.31 -2.94 24.59
CA ARG A 273 6.27 -2.23 25.34
C ARG A 273 6.94 -1.15 26.18
N SER A 274 6.45 0.08 26.08
CA SER A 274 6.72 1.09 27.11
C SER A 274 5.84 0.75 28.31
N GLY A 275 6.41 0.05 29.30
CA GLY A 275 5.73 -0.28 30.55
C GLY A 275 6.57 0.10 31.77
N PRO A 276 5.98 0.65 32.85
CA PRO A 276 6.67 0.80 34.11
C PRO A 276 6.84 -0.58 34.75
N GLY A 277 8.09 -1.01 34.97
CA GLY A 277 8.43 -2.08 35.89
C GLY A 277 8.91 -3.38 35.26
N SER A 278 10.23 -3.49 35.09
CA SER A 278 10.95 -4.75 35.32
C SER A 278 11.99 -4.52 36.43
N GLY A 279 11.79 -5.24 37.53
CA GLY A 279 12.79 -5.60 38.55
C GLY A 279 13.69 -4.51 39.13
N ARG A 280 13.22 -3.81 40.17
CA ARG A 280 14.12 -3.32 41.23
C ARG A 280 14.14 -4.34 42.37
N ALA A 281 15.34 -4.83 42.68
CA ALA A 281 15.65 -5.35 44.00
C ALA A 281 15.45 -4.24 45.03
N GLU A 282 14.72 -4.56 46.10
CA GLU A 282 14.53 -3.68 47.26
C GLU A 282 15.85 -3.49 48.02
N GLY A 283 16.08 -2.27 48.48
CA GLY A 283 17.26 -1.94 49.26
C GLY A 283 17.33 -0.49 49.72
N THR A 284 16.42 -0.14 50.64
CA THR A 284 16.45 0.99 51.59
C THR A 284 16.07 2.40 51.11
N VAL A 285 15.01 2.87 51.77
CA VAL A 285 14.41 4.20 51.78
C VAL A 285 15.34 5.18 52.49
N ASN A 286 15.50 6.39 51.94
CA ASN A 286 15.62 7.58 52.76
C ASN A 286 14.73 8.68 52.21
N ASP A 287 13.93 9.19 53.14
CA ASP A 287 12.89 10.19 53.05
C ASP A 287 13.48 11.59 52.82
N ALA A 288 12.92 12.31 51.84
CA ALA A 288 12.92 13.78 51.81
C ALA A 288 11.92 14.22 50.73
N GLY A 289 10.71 14.56 51.16
CA GLY A 289 9.64 15.06 50.30
C GLY A 289 10.05 16.31 49.51
N ALA A 290 9.94 16.20 48.19
CA ALA A 290 9.74 17.34 47.30
C ALA A 290 8.46 17.09 46.51
N ARG A 291 7.45 17.93 46.78
CA ARG A 291 6.19 17.98 46.02
C ARG A 291 6.52 18.25 44.55
N LEU A 292 6.35 17.25 43.70
CA LEU A 292 6.30 17.42 42.24
C LEU A 292 4.84 17.32 41.82
N GLY A 293 4.37 18.39 41.15
CA GLY A 293 2.99 18.57 40.73
C GLY A 293 2.48 17.43 39.87
N ALA A 294 1.16 17.25 39.93
CA ALA A 294 0.42 16.35 39.05
C ALA A 294 0.82 16.61 37.59
N LEU A 295 1.42 15.61 36.94
CA LEU A 295 1.54 15.58 35.50
C LEU A 295 0.13 15.30 34.96
N GLU A 296 -0.42 16.28 34.24
CA GLU A 296 -1.68 16.12 33.53
C GLU A 296 -1.60 14.93 32.54
N PRO A 297 -2.70 14.18 32.35
CA PRO A 297 -2.73 13.06 31.42
C PRO A 297 -2.39 13.53 30.00
N LYS A 298 -1.48 12.80 29.32
CA LYS A 298 -1.15 13.06 27.91
C LYS A 298 -2.34 12.66 27.04
N ARG A 299 -3.03 13.67 26.48
CA ARG A 299 -4.11 13.54 25.48
C ARG A 299 -3.70 12.64 24.31
N GLN A 300 -4.60 11.79 23.85
CA GLN A 300 -4.34 10.80 22.79
C GLN A 300 -5.43 10.85 21.74
N VAL A 301 -5.07 10.68 20.46
CA VAL A 301 -6.06 10.49 19.37
C VAL A 301 -6.79 9.16 19.61
N GLU A 302 -8.10 9.20 19.72
CA GLU A 302 -8.97 8.04 19.91
C GLU A 302 -9.56 7.54 18.59
N SER A 303 -9.88 8.46 17.68
CA SER A 303 -10.34 8.15 16.33
C SER A 303 -9.90 9.23 15.34
N SER A 304 -9.84 8.87 14.06
CA SER A 304 -9.51 9.80 12.99
C SER A 304 -10.27 9.45 11.72
N GLY A 305 -10.61 10.46 10.93
CA GLY A 305 -11.27 10.29 9.65
C GLY A 305 -11.06 11.50 8.76
N SER A 306 -11.84 11.58 7.71
CA SER A 306 -11.80 12.65 6.73
C SER A 306 -12.95 13.62 6.93
N GLY A 307 -12.81 14.82 6.37
CA GLY A 307 -13.87 15.81 6.32
C GLY A 307 -13.83 16.61 5.04
N VAL A 308 -14.91 17.34 4.76
CA VAL A 308 -15.00 18.28 3.65
C VAL A 308 -15.45 19.66 4.13
N ILE A 309 -14.70 20.69 3.77
CA ILE A 309 -15.10 22.09 4.00
C ILE A 309 -16.21 22.44 3.03
N VAL A 310 -17.37 22.89 3.52
CA VAL A 310 -18.58 23.17 2.72
C VAL A 310 -19.03 24.63 2.71
N THR A 311 -18.41 25.50 3.51
CA THR A 311 -18.70 26.94 3.49
C THR A 311 -17.44 27.79 3.62
N ALA A 312 -17.55 29.05 3.18
CA ALA A 312 -16.52 30.05 3.40
C ALA A 312 -16.29 30.37 4.90
N ALA A 313 -17.30 30.11 5.73
CA ALA A 313 -17.25 30.33 7.17
C ALA A 313 -16.58 29.16 7.93
N GLY A 314 -16.03 28.17 7.22
CA GLY A 314 -15.26 27.07 7.81
C GLY A 314 -16.12 25.95 8.39
N ASP A 315 -17.32 25.72 7.85
CA ASP A 315 -18.12 24.54 8.18
C ASP A 315 -17.52 23.30 7.53
N VAL A 316 -17.31 22.25 8.32
CA VAL A 316 -16.75 20.96 7.89
C VAL A 316 -17.75 19.85 8.14
N LEU A 317 -18.10 19.11 7.11
CA LEU A 317 -18.82 17.85 7.26
C LEU A 317 -17.84 16.70 7.46
N THR A 318 -18.20 15.76 8.33
CA THR A 318 -17.48 14.50 8.55
C THR A 318 -18.47 13.41 8.97
N ALA A 319 -17.98 12.20 9.20
CA ALA A 319 -18.82 11.11 9.70
C ALA A 319 -19.05 11.23 11.22
N HIS A 320 -20.25 10.88 11.68
CA HIS A 320 -20.58 10.95 13.11
C HIS A 320 -19.66 10.07 13.96
N HIS A 321 -19.43 8.81 13.56
CA HIS A 321 -18.56 7.89 14.31
C HIS A 321 -17.09 8.34 14.39
N VAL A 322 -16.65 9.29 13.56
CA VAL A 322 -15.30 9.88 13.66
C VAL A 322 -15.23 10.86 14.84
N VAL A 323 -16.35 11.41 15.28
CA VAL A 323 -16.40 12.47 16.32
C VAL A 323 -17.20 12.06 17.55
N GLU A 324 -17.70 10.82 17.57
CA GLU A 324 -18.45 10.24 18.68
C GLU A 324 -17.56 10.17 19.94
N ASP A 325 -18.15 10.52 21.08
CA ASP A 325 -17.49 10.56 22.39
C ASP A 325 -16.19 11.38 22.47
N CYS A 326 -16.10 12.45 21.66
CA CYS A 326 -14.88 13.25 21.55
C CYS A 326 -14.76 14.44 22.51
N ALA A 327 -13.63 14.57 23.21
CA ALA A 327 -13.33 15.69 24.11
C ALA A 327 -12.74 16.89 23.36
N GLU A 328 -11.81 16.65 22.44
CA GLU A 328 -11.23 17.68 21.57
C GLU A 328 -11.15 17.23 20.12
N LEU A 329 -11.67 18.08 19.23
CA LEU A 329 -11.63 17.84 17.79
C LEU A 329 -10.56 18.72 17.16
N HIS A 330 -9.62 18.10 16.46
CA HIS A 330 -8.56 18.78 15.73
C HIS A 330 -8.75 18.52 14.25
N VAL A 331 -8.70 19.58 13.45
CA VAL A 331 -8.86 19.50 12.00
C VAL A 331 -7.62 20.04 11.32
N SER A 332 -6.99 19.22 10.48
CA SER A 332 -5.81 19.57 9.70
C SER A 332 -6.20 19.81 8.25
N ARG A 333 -5.90 21.02 7.74
CA ARG A 333 -6.06 21.36 6.33
C ARG A 333 -4.76 21.07 5.57
N PRO A 334 -4.81 20.83 4.24
CA PRO A 334 -3.60 20.63 3.44
C PRO A 334 -2.58 21.75 3.66
N GLY A 335 -1.36 21.38 4.08
CA GLY A 335 -0.26 22.32 4.34
C GLY A 335 -0.46 23.28 5.52
N ARG A 336 -1.43 23.06 6.41
CA ARG A 336 -1.66 23.88 7.61
C ARG A 336 -1.62 23.04 8.89
N ARG A 337 -1.29 23.70 10.01
CA ARG A 337 -1.35 23.07 11.33
C ARG A 337 -2.80 22.76 11.71
N ALA A 338 -2.97 21.72 12.52
CA ALA A 338 -4.25 21.37 13.11
C ALA A 338 -4.85 22.55 13.87
N GLU A 339 -6.15 22.77 13.67
CA GLU A 339 -6.96 23.77 14.37
C GLU A 339 -7.99 23.04 15.24
N THR A 340 -8.21 23.51 16.47
CA THR A 340 -9.29 22.97 17.32
C THR A 340 -10.65 23.40 16.76
N ALA A 341 -11.42 22.44 16.28
CA ALA A 341 -12.75 22.62 15.74
C ALA A 341 -13.82 22.43 16.82
N ARG A 342 -14.97 23.07 16.64
CA ARG A 342 -16.14 22.88 17.51
C ARG A 342 -17.17 22.00 16.81
N LEU A 343 -17.65 20.96 17.50
CA LEU A 343 -18.82 20.20 17.07
C LEU A 343 -20.07 21.07 17.19
N THR A 344 -20.76 21.34 16.08
CA THR A 344 -21.93 22.22 16.04
C THR A 344 -23.24 21.49 15.78
N ALA A 345 -23.20 20.34 15.11
CA ALA A 345 -24.37 19.49 14.90
C ALA A 345 -23.96 18.03 14.69
N GLN A 346 -24.89 17.11 14.94
CA GLN A 346 -24.71 15.68 14.79
C GLN A 346 -26.00 15.06 14.27
N ASP A 347 -25.87 14.04 13.43
CA ASP A 347 -26.95 13.21 12.94
C ASP A 347 -26.48 11.74 12.94
N PRO A 348 -26.57 11.06 14.09
CA PRO A 348 -26.13 9.67 14.22
C PRO A 348 -26.90 8.72 13.29
N ALA A 349 -28.14 9.07 12.91
CA ALA A 349 -28.98 8.23 12.07
C ALA A 349 -28.46 8.17 10.64
N ASN A 350 -27.92 9.27 10.13
CA ASN A 350 -27.31 9.37 8.81
C ASN A 350 -25.77 9.33 8.83
N ASP A 351 -25.19 9.10 10.01
CA ASP A 351 -23.75 9.06 10.25
C ASP A 351 -23.04 10.38 9.84
N LEU A 352 -23.67 11.53 10.07
CA LEU A 352 -23.14 12.85 9.74
C LEU A 352 -22.81 13.65 11.00
N ALA A 353 -21.75 14.43 10.94
CA ALA A 353 -21.45 15.46 11.92
C ALA A 353 -20.96 16.74 11.25
N LEU A 354 -21.19 17.86 11.92
CA LEU A 354 -20.82 19.18 11.46
C LEU A 354 -19.89 19.85 12.46
N LEU A 355 -18.73 20.29 11.98
CA LEU A 355 -17.73 21.01 12.75
C LEU A 355 -17.61 22.45 12.25
N ARG A 356 -17.20 23.34 13.15
CA ARG A 356 -16.84 24.74 12.85
C ARG A 356 -15.36 24.96 13.14
N LEU A 357 -14.63 25.36 12.11
CA LEU A 357 -13.25 25.83 12.24
C LEU A 357 -13.20 27.27 12.82
N PRO A 358 -12.15 27.63 13.57
CA PRO A 358 -12.04 28.95 14.17
C PRO A 358 -11.79 30.04 13.11
N ALA A 359 -11.07 29.71 12.04
CA ALA A 359 -10.92 30.56 10.86
C ALA A 359 -11.78 30.06 9.70
N GLY A 360 -12.34 30.99 8.92
CA GLY A 360 -13.00 30.66 7.65
C GLY A 360 -12.08 30.00 6.63
N SER A 361 -12.62 29.65 5.48
CA SER A 361 -11.88 29.05 4.37
C SER A 361 -12.20 29.77 3.06
N ASP A 362 -11.19 30.04 2.26
CA ASP A 362 -11.32 30.49 0.87
C ASP A 362 -11.57 29.32 -0.09
N VAL A 363 -11.35 28.09 0.37
CA VAL A 363 -11.59 26.86 -0.38
C VAL A 363 -12.62 25.99 0.31
N PHE A 364 -13.71 25.68 -0.40
CA PHE A 364 -14.80 24.82 0.04
C PHE A 364 -15.45 24.13 -1.15
N ALA A 365 -16.10 23.01 -0.91
CA ALA A 365 -16.80 22.23 -1.91
C ALA A 365 -18.13 22.91 -2.31
N SER A 366 -18.48 22.80 -3.59
CA SER A 366 -19.81 23.14 -4.10
C SER A 366 -20.57 21.86 -4.42
N PHE A 367 -21.84 21.81 -4.05
CA PHE A 367 -22.77 20.73 -4.34
C PHE A 367 -23.18 20.73 -5.81
N ARG A 368 -23.50 19.55 -6.34
CA ARG A 368 -23.95 19.41 -7.73
C ARG A 368 -25.34 20.02 -7.89
N GLY A 369 -25.40 21.13 -8.63
CA GLY A 369 -26.66 21.75 -9.04
C GLY A 369 -27.30 21.07 -10.25
N GLY A 370 -28.63 21.10 -10.31
CA GLY A 370 -29.40 20.63 -11.47
C GLY A 370 -29.64 19.12 -11.47
N ARG A 371 -29.24 18.43 -12.55
CA ARG A 371 -29.57 17.00 -12.74
C ARG A 371 -28.74 16.13 -11.79
N GLY A 372 -29.42 15.33 -10.97
CA GLY A 372 -28.79 14.43 -10.00
C GLY A 372 -27.80 13.43 -10.59
N ILE A 373 -27.00 12.82 -9.72
CA ILE A 373 -26.08 11.73 -10.06
C ILE A 373 -26.88 10.52 -10.58
N ARG A 374 -26.32 9.80 -11.56
CA ARG A 374 -26.95 8.61 -12.14
C ARG A 374 -26.08 7.38 -11.98
N LEU A 375 -26.72 6.23 -12.13
CA LEU A 375 -26.03 4.95 -12.27
C LEU A 375 -25.00 5.03 -13.41
N GLY A 376 -23.77 4.62 -13.14
CA GLY A 376 -22.65 4.66 -14.08
C GLY A 376 -21.94 6.00 -14.21
N ASP A 377 -22.41 7.07 -13.53
CA ASP A 377 -21.66 8.33 -13.49
C ASP A 377 -20.31 8.10 -12.80
N GLY A 378 -19.24 8.64 -13.39
CA GLY A 378 -17.90 8.63 -12.80
C GLY A 378 -17.83 9.51 -11.56
N VAL A 379 -17.13 9.03 -10.54
CA VAL A 379 -16.95 9.72 -9.26
C VAL A 379 -15.50 9.61 -8.79
N MET A 380 -15.10 10.58 -7.99
CA MET A 380 -13.81 10.60 -7.32
C MET A 380 -14.04 10.85 -5.83
N LEU A 381 -13.27 10.18 -4.99
CA LEU A 381 -13.26 10.42 -3.55
C LEU A 381 -11.86 10.83 -3.10
N ALA A 382 -11.82 11.59 -2.02
CA ALA A 382 -10.59 11.92 -1.33
C ALA A 382 -10.75 11.68 0.17
N GLY A 383 -9.71 11.17 0.79
CA GLY A 383 -9.69 10.91 2.21
C GLY A 383 -8.26 10.78 2.74
N TYR A 384 -8.12 10.75 4.06
CA TYR A 384 -6.87 10.51 4.76
C TYR A 384 -6.84 9.07 5.27
N PRO A 385 -6.44 8.11 4.42
CA PRO A 385 -6.32 6.74 4.85
C PRO A 385 -5.21 6.61 5.89
N LEU A 386 -5.54 6.05 7.06
CA LEU A 386 -4.58 5.62 8.08
C LEU A 386 -3.54 6.70 8.43
N VAL A 387 -3.95 7.67 9.25
CA VAL A 387 -3.13 8.80 9.71
C VAL A 387 -1.76 8.34 10.23
N GLY A 388 -0.70 8.92 9.67
CA GLY A 388 0.68 8.70 10.10
C GLY A 388 1.47 7.62 9.34
N ILE A 389 0.88 6.95 8.34
CA ILE A 389 1.57 5.89 7.58
C ILE A 389 1.68 6.18 6.07
N LEU A 390 0.67 6.80 5.43
CA LEU A 390 0.58 6.78 3.96
C LEU A 390 0.72 8.11 3.21
N SER A 391 0.55 9.29 3.82
CA SER A 391 0.89 10.60 3.23
C SER A 391 0.53 11.74 4.21
N GLU A 392 1.17 12.91 4.08
CA GLU A 392 0.68 14.18 4.68
C GLU A 392 -0.51 14.77 3.88
N GLU A 393 -0.88 14.14 2.76
CA GLU A 393 -1.92 14.59 1.83
C GLU A 393 -3.05 13.58 1.69
N ALA A 394 -4.25 14.06 1.38
CA ALA A 394 -5.39 13.18 1.12
C ALA A 394 -5.15 12.28 -0.11
N GLY A 395 -5.29 10.97 0.09
CA GLY A 395 -5.36 9.98 -0.97
C GLY A 395 -6.61 10.19 -1.81
N VAL A 396 -6.51 9.91 -3.11
CA VAL A 396 -7.61 10.11 -4.07
C VAL A 396 -7.84 8.81 -4.82
N THR A 397 -9.09 8.35 -4.87
CA THR A 397 -9.47 7.17 -5.65
C THR A 397 -10.64 7.50 -6.56
N THR A 398 -10.76 6.75 -7.65
CA THR A 398 -11.79 6.92 -8.68
C THR A 398 -12.66 5.69 -8.78
N GLY A 399 -13.92 5.88 -9.15
CA GLY A 399 -14.84 4.80 -9.42
C GLY A 399 -16.08 5.27 -10.15
N ILE A 400 -17.14 4.47 -10.08
CA ILE A 400 -18.45 4.79 -10.62
C ILE A 400 -19.52 4.62 -9.55
N VAL A 401 -20.67 5.26 -9.76
CA VAL A 401 -21.88 4.94 -9.01
C VAL A 401 -22.44 3.61 -9.50
N SER A 402 -22.35 2.56 -8.67
CA SER A 402 -22.84 1.22 -8.96
C SER A 402 -24.30 1.00 -8.56
N ALA A 403 -24.82 1.78 -7.61
CA ALA A 403 -26.26 1.82 -7.31
C ALA A 403 -26.68 3.16 -6.69
N LEU A 404 -27.96 3.49 -6.88
CA LEU A 404 -28.57 4.70 -6.32
C LEU A 404 -29.28 4.44 -4.98
N ALA A 405 -29.02 3.32 -4.31
CA ALA A 405 -29.53 3.02 -2.98
C ALA A 405 -28.49 2.17 -2.22
N GLY A 406 -28.47 2.27 -0.89
CA GLY A 406 -27.61 1.48 -0.01
C GLY A 406 -28.14 0.07 0.24
N GLU A 407 -27.74 -0.51 1.37
CA GLU A 407 -28.26 -1.80 1.86
C GLU A 407 -29.78 -1.77 1.99
N GLY A 408 -30.46 -2.86 1.60
CA GLY A 408 -31.91 -2.99 1.76
C GLY A 408 -32.75 -1.93 1.05
N ASP A 409 -32.28 -1.43 -0.09
CA ASP A 409 -32.86 -0.31 -0.84
C ASP A 409 -32.91 1.01 -0.05
N ASP A 410 -31.99 1.21 0.91
CA ASP A 410 -31.92 2.45 1.66
C ASP A 410 -31.60 3.65 0.75
N SER A 411 -32.64 4.45 0.49
CA SER A 411 -32.59 5.59 -0.40
C SER A 411 -31.65 6.71 0.05
N ARG A 412 -31.08 6.64 1.25
CA ARG A 412 -30.16 7.65 1.80
C ARG A 412 -28.74 7.53 1.26
N PHE A 413 -28.34 6.35 0.79
CA PHE A 413 -26.96 6.06 0.39
C PHE A 413 -26.81 5.81 -1.11
N LEU A 414 -25.59 6.02 -1.60
CA LEU A 414 -25.09 5.57 -2.89
C LEU A 414 -24.18 4.36 -2.68
N GLN A 415 -24.18 3.44 -3.64
CA GLN A 415 -23.12 2.45 -3.78
C GLN A 415 -22.13 2.92 -4.83
N ILE A 416 -20.85 2.80 -4.52
CA ILE A 416 -19.75 3.22 -5.38
C ILE A 416 -18.70 2.12 -5.49
N THR A 417 -17.98 2.10 -6.61
CA THR A 417 -16.87 1.14 -6.82
C THR A 417 -15.50 1.71 -6.43
N ALA A 418 -15.44 2.98 -6.04
CA ALA A 418 -14.21 3.63 -5.65
C ALA A 418 -13.72 3.04 -4.31
N PRO A 419 -12.45 2.61 -4.21
CA PRO A 419 -11.91 2.03 -2.97
C PRO A 419 -11.98 3.01 -1.79
N VAL A 420 -12.49 2.53 -0.66
CA VAL A 420 -12.61 3.27 0.61
C VAL A 420 -11.83 2.52 1.70
N GLN A 421 -11.02 3.24 2.47
CA GLN A 421 -10.28 2.73 3.62
C GLN A 421 -10.84 3.35 4.92
N SER A 422 -10.52 2.78 6.09
CA SER A 422 -11.10 3.19 7.38
C SER A 422 -10.91 4.67 7.75
N GLY A 423 -9.92 5.36 7.16
CA GLY A 423 -9.69 6.80 7.37
C GLY A 423 -10.39 7.72 6.38
N ASP A 424 -10.96 7.18 5.29
CA ASP A 424 -11.64 7.98 4.26
C ASP A 424 -13.06 8.39 4.69
N SER A 425 -13.56 7.81 5.76
CA SER A 425 -14.88 8.08 6.32
C SER A 425 -15.04 9.56 6.67
N GLY A 426 -16.12 10.17 6.19
CA GLY A 426 -16.37 11.61 6.26
C GLY A 426 -15.75 12.42 5.11
N GLY A 427 -14.98 11.79 4.22
CA GLY A 427 -14.37 12.41 3.04
C GLY A 427 -15.38 12.70 1.92
N PRO A 428 -15.08 13.67 1.02
CA PRO A 428 -15.98 14.03 -0.06
C PRO A 428 -16.02 12.97 -1.16
N LEU A 429 -17.22 12.70 -1.69
CA LEU A 429 -17.44 12.05 -2.97
C LEU A 429 -17.92 13.09 -3.98
N VAL A 430 -17.17 13.29 -5.06
CA VAL A 430 -17.47 14.29 -6.09
C VAL A 430 -17.70 13.65 -7.45
N ASP A 431 -18.45 14.33 -8.32
CA ASP A 431 -18.53 13.97 -9.73
C ASP A 431 -17.29 14.42 -10.52
N MET A 432 -17.21 14.02 -11.79
CA MET A 432 -16.06 14.36 -12.65
C MET A 432 -15.91 15.86 -12.97
N ALA A 433 -16.80 16.73 -12.49
CA ALA A 433 -16.65 18.19 -12.56
C ALA A 433 -16.19 18.79 -11.21
N GLY A 434 -15.93 17.96 -10.20
CA GLY A 434 -15.49 18.38 -8.87
C GLY A 434 -16.59 18.90 -7.97
N ARG A 435 -17.84 18.51 -8.23
CA ARG A 435 -19.00 18.91 -7.42
C ARG A 435 -19.37 17.80 -6.46
N LEU A 436 -19.64 18.15 -5.21
CA LEU A 436 -20.00 17.20 -4.16
C LEU A 436 -21.33 16.51 -4.48
N VAL A 437 -21.33 15.19 -4.42
CA VAL A 437 -22.52 14.34 -4.64
C VAL A 437 -22.80 13.41 -3.46
N GLY A 438 -21.84 13.29 -2.52
CA GLY A 438 -22.02 12.60 -1.25
C GLY A 438 -20.84 12.74 -0.31
N VAL A 439 -20.95 12.11 0.86
CA VAL A 439 -19.89 11.97 1.86
C VAL A 439 -19.71 10.48 2.15
N VAL A 440 -18.48 9.99 2.09
CA VAL A 440 -18.16 8.58 2.26
C VAL A 440 -18.41 8.14 3.71
N THR A 441 -18.98 6.95 3.91
CA THR A 441 -19.09 6.33 5.24
C THR A 441 -18.58 4.89 5.18
N SER A 442 -17.71 4.55 6.13
CA SER A 442 -17.19 3.18 6.30
C SER A 442 -18.00 2.36 7.32
N LYS A 443 -19.09 2.90 7.88
CA LYS A 443 -19.94 2.20 8.86
C LYS A 443 -20.78 1.07 8.24
N LEU A 444 -20.99 1.13 6.93
CA LEU A 444 -21.72 0.12 6.18
C LEU A 444 -20.76 -1.01 5.79
N ASP A 445 -20.98 -2.19 6.36
CA ASP A 445 -20.17 -3.37 6.13
C ASP A 445 -20.60 -4.08 4.84
N ALA A 446 -19.76 -4.02 3.81
CA ALA A 446 -19.99 -4.67 2.52
C ALA A 446 -20.18 -6.20 2.64
N MET A 447 -19.59 -6.85 3.66
CA MET A 447 -19.78 -8.28 3.93
C MET A 447 -21.12 -8.56 4.62
N ALA A 448 -21.59 -7.68 5.49
CA ALA A 448 -22.95 -7.77 6.04
C ALA A 448 -24.00 -7.62 4.92
N VAL A 449 -23.77 -6.70 3.98
CA VAL A 449 -24.61 -6.55 2.78
C VAL A 449 -24.59 -7.83 1.94
N ALA A 450 -23.42 -8.43 1.72
CA ALA A 450 -23.29 -9.70 0.98
C ALA A 450 -24.07 -10.85 1.63
N ALA A 451 -24.05 -10.91 2.98
CA ALA A 451 -24.78 -11.92 3.75
C ALA A 451 -26.30 -11.73 3.69
N ALA A 452 -26.79 -10.50 3.55
CA ALA A 452 -28.21 -10.17 3.50
C ALA A 452 -28.81 -10.31 2.09
N THR A 453 -28.04 -9.99 1.03
CA THR A 453 -28.54 -9.98 -0.36
C THR A 453 -28.25 -11.27 -1.12
N GLY A 454 -27.27 -12.08 -0.68
CA GLY A 454 -26.83 -13.30 -1.36
C GLY A 454 -25.89 -13.05 -2.54
N ASP A 455 -25.59 -11.79 -2.86
CA ASP A 455 -24.61 -11.37 -3.86
C ASP A 455 -23.38 -10.81 -3.14
N VAL A 456 -22.19 -11.32 -3.42
CA VAL A 456 -20.93 -10.76 -2.90
C VAL A 456 -20.53 -9.55 -3.75
N PRO A 457 -20.74 -8.32 -3.28
CA PRO A 457 -20.45 -7.15 -4.10
C PRO A 457 -18.93 -6.95 -4.08
N GLN A 458 -18.28 -7.19 -5.21
CA GLN A 458 -16.85 -6.88 -5.35
C GLN A 458 -16.67 -5.37 -5.36
N ASN A 459 -15.85 -4.84 -4.44
CA ASN A 459 -15.49 -3.41 -4.36
C ASN A 459 -16.65 -2.42 -4.15
N VAL A 460 -17.73 -2.81 -3.47
CA VAL A 460 -18.82 -1.85 -3.17
C VAL A 460 -18.56 -1.13 -1.85
N ASN A 461 -18.51 0.20 -1.94
CA ASN A 461 -18.44 1.10 -0.81
C ASN A 461 -19.64 2.05 -0.82
N PHE A 462 -19.83 2.82 0.27
CA PHE A 462 -21.03 3.60 0.47
C PHE A 462 -20.73 5.08 0.73
N ALA A 463 -21.66 5.92 0.27
CA ALA A 463 -21.66 7.35 0.57
C ALA A 463 -23.08 7.84 0.88
N VAL A 464 -23.21 8.72 1.88
CA VAL A 464 -24.46 9.45 2.15
C VAL A 464 -24.73 10.39 0.99
N LYS A 465 -25.94 10.38 0.43
CA LYS A 465 -26.31 11.22 -0.72
C LYS A 465 -26.32 12.70 -0.38
N GLN A 466 -25.96 13.53 -1.36
CA GLN A 466 -26.04 15.00 -1.24
C GLN A 466 -27.39 15.50 -0.72
N GLY A 467 -28.53 14.92 -1.13
CA GLY A 467 -29.84 15.42 -0.67
C GLY A 467 -30.07 15.28 0.83
N ILE A 468 -29.50 14.24 1.45
CA ILE A 468 -29.53 14.06 2.91
C ILE A 468 -28.63 15.09 3.58
N ILE A 469 -27.43 15.28 3.01
CA ILE A 469 -26.45 16.24 3.49
C ILE A 469 -26.96 17.68 3.40
N GLU A 470 -27.56 18.07 2.27
CA GLU A 470 -28.15 19.40 2.06
C GLU A 470 -29.26 19.66 3.07
N GLY A 471 -30.17 18.70 3.31
CA GLY A 471 -31.20 18.82 4.34
C GLY A 471 -30.62 18.96 5.75
N PHE A 472 -29.57 18.20 6.07
CA PHE A 472 -28.85 18.34 7.33
C PHE A 472 -28.24 19.73 7.50
N LEU A 473 -27.55 20.26 6.49
CA LEU A 473 -26.99 21.62 6.51
C LEU A 473 -28.06 22.70 6.64
N GLU A 474 -29.11 22.62 5.83
CA GLU A 474 -30.20 23.61 5.80
C GLU A 474 -30.95 23.66 7.14
N SER A 475 -31.18 22.50 7.78
CA SER A 475 -31.79 22.42 9.11
C SER A 475 -30.96 23.09 10.22
N HIS A 476 -29.67 23.35 9.96
CA HIS A 476 -28.75 24.05 10.85
C HIS A 476 -28.37 25.44 10.35
N GLY A 477 -29.15 26.00 9.40
CA GLY A 477 -28.98 27.37 8.91
C GLY A 477 -27.78 27.57 8.00
N ILE A 478 -27.25 26.50 7.40
CA ILE A 478 -26.16 26.55 6.43
C ILE A 478 -26.74 26.37 5.03
N GLU A 479 -26.53 27.36 4.17
CA GLU A 479 -26.93 27.30 2.77
C GLU A 479 -25.83 26.65 1.92
N PRO A 480 -26.07 25.47 1.31
CA PRO A 480 -25.08 24.79 0.49
C PRO A 480 -24.79 25.58 -0.80
N ALA A 481 -23.51 25.85 -1.08
CA ALA A 481 -23.11 26.43 -2.37
C ALA A 481 -23.34 25.39 -3.49
N ARG A 482 -24.02 25.79 -4.57
CA ARG A 482 -24.36 24.89 -5.69
C ARG A 482 -23.72 25.34 -6.99
N ASP A 483 -23.21 24.37 -7.75
CA ASP A 483 -22.60 24.60 -9.05
C ASP A 483 -23.38 23.86 -10.15
N THR A 484 -23.95 24.61 -11.09
CA THR A 484 -24.69 24.12 -12.26
C THR A 484 -23.85 24.14 -13.55
N ALA A 485 -22.67 24.76 -13.54
CA ALA A 485 -21.86 25.07 -14.71
C ALA A 485 -20.48 24.42 -14.59
N GLY A 486 -20.36 23.15 -14.97
CA GLY A 486 -19.09 22.43 -14.96
C GLY A 486 -18.94 21.51 -16.16
N GLY A 487 -17.85 21.69 -16.92
CA GLY A 487 -17.31 20.68 -17.82
C GLY A 487 -16.51 19.65 -17.02
N ALA A 488 -16.35 18.44 -17.55
CA ALA A 488 -15.49 17.44 -16.93
C ALA A 488 -14.06 18.01 -16.84
N LEU A 489 -13.45 17.90 -15.65
CA LEU A 489 -12.07 18.27 -15.43
C LEU A 489 -11.15 17.12 -15.85
N ASP A 490 -9.89 17.44 -16.16
CA ASP A 490 -8.86 16.41 -16.24
C ASP A 490 -8.73 15.69 -14.89
N THR A 491 -8.38 14.40 -14.91
CA THR A 491 -8.36 13.57 -13.69
C THR A 491 -7.34 14.08 -12.68
N ALA A 492 -6.17 14.57 -13.12
CA ALA A 492 -5.16 15.10 -12.21
C ALA A 492 -5.60 16.46 -11.63
N GLU A 493 -6.21 17.32 -12.46
CA GLU A 493 -6.75 18.60 -11.99
C GLU A 493 -7.88 18.42 -10.98
N LEU A 494 -8.75 17.44 -11.21
CA LEU A 494 -9.82 17.07 -10.29
C LEU A 494 -9.26 16.55 -8.96
N ALA A 495 -8.24 15.69 -9.01
CA ALA A 495 -7.56 15.17 -7.82
C ALA A 495 -6.93 16.29 -6.98
N GLU A 496 -6.27 17.25 -7.62
CA GLU A 496 -5.74 18.43 -6.93
C GLU A 496 -6.86 19.29 -6.34
N ARG A 497 -7.96 19.49 -7.08
CA ARG A 497 -9.08 20.29 -6.62
C ARG A 497 -9.76 19.68 -5.39
N ILE A 498 -10.03 18.37 -5.41
CA ILE A 498 -10.71 17.69 -4.31
C ILE A 498 -9.87 17.71 -3.03
N ARG A 499 -8.55 17.51 -3.14
CA ARG A 499 -7.62 17.57 -1.98
C ARG A 499 -7.72 18.89 -1.23
N ARG A 500 -7.87 20.03 -1.92
CA ARG A 500 -7.84 21.35 -1.28
C ARG A 500 -8.96 21.60 -0.27
N PHE A 501 -10.12 20.97 -0.43
CA PHE A 501 -11.24 21.07 0.53
C PHE A 501 -11.42 19.82 1.38
N THR A 502 -10.58 18.80 1.21
CA THR A 502 -10.56 17.61 2.09
C THR A 502 -9.63 17.85 3.28
N VAL A 503 -10.14 17.60 4.48
CA VAL A 503 -9.42 17.80 5.73
C VAL A 503 -9.29 16.51 6.50
N LEU A 504 -8.25 16.41 7.32
CA LEU A 504 -8.10 15.35 8.30
C LEU A 504 -8.83 15.78 9.58
N VAL A 505 -9.65 14.91 10.14
CA VAL A 505 -10.36 15.10 11.41
C VAL A 505 -9.81 14.12 12.42
N GLU A 506 -9.35 14.61 13.56
CA GLU A 506 -8.81 13.82 14.65
C GLU A 506 -9.61 14.08 15.92
N CYS A 507 -10.08 13.02 16.55
CA CYS A 507 -10.70 13.07 17.85
C CYS A 507 -9.69 12.73 18.94
N TRP A 508 -9.61 13.57 19.97
CA TRP A 508 -8.71 13.42 21.10
C TRP A 508 -9.49 13.37 22.42
N ASN A 509 -9.08 12.45 23.30
CA ASN A 509 -9.63 12.28 24.66
C ASN A 509 -8.56 12.36 25.75
#